data_AF-A0A7S2HT16-F1
#
_entry.id   AF-A0A7S2HT16-F1
#
_cell.length_a   1.000
_cell.length_b   1.000
_cell.length_c   1.000
_cell.angle_alpha   90.00
_cell.angle_beta   90.00
_cell.angle_gamma   90.00
#
_symmetry.space_group_name_H-M   'P 1'
#
loop_
_entity.id
_entity.type
_entity.pdbx_description
1 polymer ?
#
loop_
_entity_poly.entity_id
_entity_poly.type
_entity_poly.pdbx_seq_one_letter_code
_entity_poly.pdbx_strand_id
1 'polypeptide(L)'
;HFGEDHPGVAATLGNLACAYRDLGEAIQAHTKDPTGFTFYFLKADRLRKWKPQDGLMKSFQELFKEPGSLIHERIDFGHLLRGDYACSHGVASHRWKKPAHPDEDCEQLEAISEWLKQPINRTVRRLWVDYSCLPQGEKKTKLEKAYFDAALDTVNRLYLGLHVVILLDRSYLNRFWCNYEAFLSMHTAHENGIQSSKEDFRYSILCQGTTKGKEEKWIPLLRDWKSKSPEEALEELAKDDIEVTNMSDKTKQIEKLATLDEDIKKLWEQTKP
;
A
#
# COMPACT_ATOMS: atom_id res chain seq x y z
N HIS A 1 26.56 20.96 16.71
CA HIS A 1 25.43 20.50 17.54
C HIS A 1 24.77 21.71 18.15
N PHE A 2 23.52 22.00 17.80
CA PHE A 2 22.74 23.06 18.43
C PHE A 2 22.19 22.53 19.77
N GLY A 3 22.26 23.33 20.84
CA GLY A 3 21.75 22.96 22.16
C GLY A 3 20.22 22.87 22.21
N GLU A 4 19.67 22.35 23.31
CA GLU A 4 18.22 22.13 23.49
C GLU A 4 17.37 23.40 23.34
N ASP A 5 17.92 24.56 23.68
CA ASP A 5 17.24 25.87 23.60
C ASP A 5 17.32 26.54 22.20
N HIS A 6 17.86 25.85 21.19
CA HIS A 6 18.00 26.43 19.86
C HIS A 6 16.62 26.52 19.16
N PRO A 7 16.26 27.66 18.54
CA PRO A 7 14.96 27.83 17.86
C PRO A 7 14.64 26.74 16.82
N GLY A 8 15.67 26.20 16.17
CA GLY A 8 15.52 25.07 15.25
C GLY A 8 15.06 23.76 15.93
N VAL A 9 15.45 23.52 17.18
CA VAL A 9 14.99 22.35 17.97
C VAL A 9 13.53 22.52 18.35
N ALA A 10 13.13 23.71 18.82
CA ALA A 10 11.74 24.02 19.14
C ALA A 10 10.81 23.86 17.92
N ALA A 11 11.25 24.31 16.74
CA ALA A 11 10.50 24.13 15.49
C ALA A 11 10.35 22.64 15.11
N THR A 12 11.42 21.84 15.24
CA THR A 12 11.36 20.39 15.00
C THR A 12 10.42 19.69 15.97
N LEU A 13 10.48 20.01 17.26
CA LEU A 13 9.60 19.44 18.28
C LEU A 13 8.13 19.85 18.04
N GLY A 14 7.88 21.10 17.65
CA GLY A 14 6.54 21.58 17.29
C GLY A 14 5.96 20.82 16.08
N ASN A 15 6.76 20.61 15.03
CA ASN A 15 6.35 19.84 13.86
C ASN A 15 6.04 18.38 14.21
N LEU A 16 6.86 17.77 15.07
CA LEU A 16 6.67 16.39 15.51
C LEU A 16 5.41 16.25 16.38
N ALA A 17 5.15 17.21 17.27
CA ALA A 17 3.92 17.24 18.08
C ALA A 17 2.66 17.35 17.20
N CYS A 18 2.69 18.21 16.17
CA CYS A 18 1.62 18.28 15.18
C CYS A 18 1.42 16.95 14.45
N ALA A 19 2.50 16.32 13.98
CA ALA A 19 2.41 15.05 13.27
C ALA A 19 1.77 13.94 14.15
N TYR A 20 2.16 13.85 15.42
CA TYR A 20 1.54 12.89 16.35
C TYR A 20 0.09 13.23 16.70
N ARG A 21 -0.28 14.51 16.77
CA ARG A 21 -1.70 14.91 16.91
C ARG A 21 -2.50 14.42 15.70
N ASP A 22 -2.02 14.68 14.49
CA ASP A 22 -2.69 14.28 13.24
C ASP A 22 -2.86 12.75 13.16
N LEU A 23 -1.88 11.98 13.65
CA LEU A 23 -1.97 10.52 13.76
C LEU A 23 -3.09 10.07 14.72
N GLY A 24 -3.25 10.76 15.84
CA GLY A 24 -4.35 10.51 16.78
C GLY A 24 -5.71 10.90 16.22
N GLU A 25 -5.79 12.01 15.49
CA GLU A 25 -7.00 12.44 14.81
C GLU A 25 -7.44 11.46 13.72
N ALA A 26 -6.49 10.88 12.96
CA ALA A 26 -6.78 9.83 11.98
C ALA A 26 -7.48 8.62 12.61
N ILE A 27 -6.99 8.16 13.77
CA ILE A 27 -7.58 7.03 14.51
C ILE A 27 -8.98 7.41 14.99
N GLN A 28 -9.13 8.58 15.63
CA GLN A 28 -10.42 9.02 16.16
C GLN A 28 -11.47 9.22 15.05
N ALA A 29 -11.07 9.78 13.91
CA ALA A 29 -11.95 9.98 12.77
C ALA A 29 -12.45 8.65 12.22
N HIS A 30 -11.56 7.66 12.08
CA HIS A 30 -11.94 6.33 11.63
C HIS A 30 -12.92 5.64 12.59
N THR A 31 -12.70 5.75 13.90
CA THR A 31 -13.63 5.19 14.91
C THR A 31 -15.02 5.82 14.83
N LYS A 32 -15.12 7.10 14.46
CA LYS A 32 -16.39 7.83 14.37
C LYS A 32 -17.10 7.63 13.03
N ASP A 33 -16.33 7.50 11.96
CA ASP A 33 -16.83 7.41 10.60
C ASP A 33 -16.04 6.34 9.80
N PRO A 34 -16.55 5.10 9.75
CA PRO A 34 -15.89 3.99 9.09
C PRO A 34 -15.98 4.03 7.56
N THR A 35 -16.63 5.04 6.97
CA THR A 35 -16.76 5.19 5.50
C THR A 35 -15.45 5.61 4.81
N GLY A 36 -14.40 5.91 5.59
CA GLY A 36 -13.08 6.24 5.07
C GLY A 36 -11.99 6.17 6.13
N PHE A 37 -10.75 6.30 5.68
CA PHE A 37 -9.56 6.26 6.54
C PHE A 37 -8.48 7.25 6.06
N THR A 38 -7.77 7.85 7.01
CA THR A 38 -6.65 8.76 6.70
C THR A 38 -5.37 7.98 6.54
N PHE A 39 -4.87 7.88 5.31
CA PHE A 39 -3.60 7.22 5.00
C PHE A 39 -2.49 8.25 4.80
N TYR A 40 -1.26 7.88 5.17
CA TYR A 40 -0.06 8.61 4.77
C TYR A 40 0.44 8.11 3.42
N PHE A 41 0.94 9.02 2.59
CA PHE A 41 1.44 8.76 1.25
C PHE A 41 2.77 9.48 1.01
N LEU A 42 3.60 8.87 0.17
CA LEU A 42 4.73 9.53 -0.46
C LEU A 42 4.26 10.48 -1.56
N LYS A 43 4.94 11.62 -1.68
CA LYS A 43 4.78 12.56 -2.81
C LYS A 43 5.41 11.95 -4.06
N ALA A 44 4.60 11.62 -5.07
CA ALA A 44 5.10 11.06 -6.33
C ALA A 44 6.16 11.94 -7.00
N ASP A 45 6.04 13.28 -6.90
CA ASP A 45 7.02 14.21 -7.45
C ASP A 45 8.42 14.11 -6.81
N ARG A 46 8.51 13.69 -5.55
CA ARG A 46 9.82 13.43 -4.92
C ARG A 46 10.43 12.16 -5.49
N LEU A 47 9.64 11.10 -5.61
CA LEU A 47 10.07 9.82 -6.18
C LEU A 47 10.47 9.94 -7.65
N ARG A 48 9.79 10.78 -8.44
CA ARG A 48 10.19 11.11 -9.82
C ARG A 48 11.55 11.78 -9.92
N LYS A 49 11.97 12.50 -8.89
CA LYS A 49 13.26 13.22 -8.86
C LYS A 49 14.38 12.39 -8.23
N TRP A 50 14.02 11.29 -7.57
CA TRP A 50 14.96 10.41 -6.90
C TRP A 50 15.99 9.83 -7.89
N LYS A 51 17.22 9.69 -7.40
CA LYS A 51 18.37 9.07 -8.04
C LYS A 51 19.06 8.13 -7.05
N PRO A 52 19.84 7.14 -7.52
CA PRO A 52 20.57 6.24 -6.62
C PRO A 52 21.45 6.93 -5.57
N GLN A 53 21.98 8.12 -5.88
CA GLN A 53 22.81 8.89 -4.95
C GLN A 53 22.03 9.50 -3.78
N ASP A 54 20.70 9.61 -3.89
CA ASP A 54 19.83 10.11 -2.81
C ASP A 54 19.65 9.07 -1.70
N GLY A 55 20.09 7.83 -1.92
CA GLY A 55 20.10 6.76 -0.94
C GLY A 55 18.84 5.91 -0.90
N LEU A 56 18.75 5.09 0.15
CA LEU A 56 17.69 4.09 0.35
C LEU A 56 16.30 4.72 0.55
N MET A 57 15.27 3.90 0.32
CA MET A 57 13.92 4.22 0.77
C MET A 57 13.92 4.44 2.28
N LYS A 58 13.27 5.51 2.75
CA LYS A 58 13.18 5.80 4.19
C LYS A 58 11.95 5.13 4.80
N SER A 59 12.08 4.67 6.03
CA SER A 59 10.96 4.16 6.82
C SER A 59 9.93 5.25 7.11
N PHE A 60 8.71 4.86 7.47
CA PHE A 60 7.69 5.77 7.97
C PHE A 60 8.22 6.66 9.10
N GLN A 61 8.91 6.10 10.10
CA GLN A 61 9.39 6.89 11.24
C GLN A 61 10.44 7.94 10.86
N GLU A 62 11.29 7.66 9.89
CA GLU A 62 12.25 8.65 9.38
C GLU A 62 11.52 9.76 8.63
N LEU A 63 10.59 9.40 7.73
CA LEU A 63 9.83 10.36 6.94
C LEU A 63 8.85 11.17 7.80
N PHE A 64 8.27 10.58 8.84
CA PHE A 64 7.34 11.22 9.75
C PHE A 64 8.01 12.33 10.58
N LYS A 65 9.32 12.19 10.86
CA LYS A 65 10.13 13.21 11.52
C LYS A 65 10.62 14.31 10.57
N GLU A 66 10.49 14.11 9.27
CA GLU A 66 10.90 15.06 8.25
C GLU A 66 9.68 15.88 7.75
N PRO A 67 9.57 17.17 8.09
CA PRO A 67 8.42 17.97 7.73
C PRO A 67 8.14 17.95 6.22
N GLY A 68 6.89 17.64 5.86
CA GLY A 68 6.44 17.60 4.47
C GLY A 68 6.94 16.40 3.67
N SER A 69 7.60 15.42 4.29
CA SER A 69 8.02 14.18 3.63
C SER A 69 6.87 13.21 3.37
N LEU A 70 5.88 13.17 4.25
CA LEU A 70 4.61 12.46 4.03
C LEU A 70 3.46 13.45 3.86
N ILE A 71 2.46 13.06 3.06
CA ILE A 71 1.15 13.71 3.02
C ILE A 71 0.15 12.72 3.62
N HIS A 72 -0.72 13.18 4.51
CA HIS A 72 -1.88 12.40 4.92
C HIS A 72 -3.14 12.88 4.19
N GLU A 73 -4.02 11.95 3.83
CA GLU A 73 -5.29 12.24 3.16
C GLU A 73 -6.33 11.22 3.61
N ARG A 74 -7.54 11.69 3.93
CA ARG A 74 -8.70 10.83 4.11
C ARG A 74 -9.13 10.29 2.75
N ILE A 75 -9.07 8.98 2.59
CA ILE A 75 -9.61 8.26 1.46
C ILE A 75 -11.03 7.83 1.82
N ASP A 76 -12.01 8.34 1.07
CA ASP A 76 -13.39 7.88 1.16
C ASP A 76 -13.51 6.54 0.42
N PHE A 77 -14.07 5.54 1.10
CA PHE A 77 -14.13 4.20 0.54
C PHE A 77 -15.15 4.07 -0.59
N GLY A 78 -16.24 4.86 -0.60
CA GLY A 78 -17.18 4.87 -1.72
C GLY A 78 -16.53 5.40 -3.01
N HIS A 79 -15.86 6.55 -2.91
CA HIS A 79 -15.09 7.12 -4.02
C HIS A 79 -13.93 6.21 -4.47
N LEU A 80 -13.26 5.57 -3.51
CA LEU A 80 -12.20 4.60 -3.80
C LEU A 80 -12.68 3.42 -4.62
N LEU A 81 -13.79 2.81 -4.25
CA LEU A 81 -14.31 1.62 -4.93
C LEU A 81 -14.91 1.94 -6.30
N ARG A 82 -15.36 3.18 -6.52
CA ARG A 82 -15.75 3.68 -7.85
C ARG A 82 -14.57 3.99 -8.77
N GLY A 83 -13.34 3.99 -8.22
CA GLY A 83 -12.12 4.23 -8.98
C GLY A 83 -11.73 5.70 -9.11
N ASP A 84 -12.35 6.61 -8.35
CA ASP A 84 -12.15 8.05 -8.48
C ASP A 84 -10.70 8.49 -8.19
N TYR A 85 -9.96 7.68 -7.42
CA TYR A 85 -8.55 7.91 -7.09
C TYR A 85 -7.57 7.18 -8.01
N ALA A 86 -8.02 6.25 -8.86
CA ALA A 86 -7.15 5.29 -9.56
C ALA A 86 -6.10 5.98 -10.46
N CYS A 87 -6.41 7.13 -11.05
CA CYS A 87 -5.45 7.87 -11.90
C CYS A 87 -4.49 8.77 -11.13
N SER A 88 -4.83 9.19 -9.91
CA SER A 88 -4.05 10.14 -9.11
C SER A 88 -3.29 9.50 -7.95
N HIS A 89 -3.60 8.25 -7.62
CA HIS A 89 -3.02 7.55 -6.48
C HIS A 89 -2.58 6.15 -6.89
N GLY A 90 -1.42 5.74 -6.39
CA GLY A 90 -0.94 4.38 -6.53
C GLY A 90 -0.64 3.73 -5.19
N VAL A 91 -0.56 2.41 -5.20
CA VAL A 91 -0.11 1.57 -4.08
C VAL A 91 0.93 0.58 -4.60
N ALA A 92 2.07 0.45 -3.92
CA ALA A 92 3.09 -0.51 -4.30
C ALA A 92 2.77 -1.87 -3.68
N SER A 93 2.79 -2.91 -4.51
CA SER A 93 2.75 -4.30 -4.07
C SER A 93 4.12 -4.91 -4.31
N HIS A 94 4.80 -5.27 -3.23
CA HIS A 94 6.20 -5.66 -3.28
C HIS A 94 6.58 -6.58 -2.13
N ARG A 95 7.75 -7.21 -2.25
CA ARG A 95 8.27 -8.04 -1.16
C ARG A 95 9.31 -7.29 -0.35
N TRP A 96 9.36 -7.62 0.93
CA TRP A 96 10.51 -7.30 1.76
C TRP A 96 11.68 -8.22 1.42
N LYS A 97 12.75 -7.66 0.83
CA LYS A 97 13.94 -8.46 0.49
C LYS A 97 14.65 -9.00 1.72
N LYS A 98 14.67 -8.21 2.80
CA LYS A 98 15.21 -8.59 4.10
C LYS A 98 14.29 -8.09 5.22
N PRO A 99 14.34 -8.70 6.42
CA PRO A 99 13.52 -8.26 7.57
C PRO A 99 13.78 -6.82 8.01
N ALA A 100 14.99 -6.31 7.82
CA ALA A 100 15.37 -4.96 8.26
C ALA A 100 14.95 -3.87 7.27
N HIS A 101 14.94 -4.17 5.98
CA HIS A 101 14.69 -3.20 4.92
C HIS A 101 14.23 -3.90 3.65
N PRO A 102 13.17 -3.40 2.97
CA PRO A 102 12.61 -4.07 1.81
C PRO A 102 13.50 -3.97 0.56
N ASP A 103 14.32 -2.93 0.46
CA ASP A 103 15.02 -2.55 -0.78
C ASP A 103 16.44 -2.00 -0.54
N GLU A 104 17.32 -2.80 0.05
CA GLU A 104 18.71 -2.36 0.39
C GLU A 104 19.61 -2.11 -0.83
N ASP A 105 19.17 -2.54 -2.02
CA ASP A 105 19.86 -2.36 -3.30
C ASP A 105 19.21 -1.28 -4.17
N CYS A 106 18.18 -0.59 -3.67
CA CYS A 106 17.39 0.45 -4.36
C CYS A 106 16.67 0.00 -5.64
N GLU A 107 16.64 -1.29 -5.98
CA GLU A 107 16.07 -1.78 -7.24
C GLU A 107 14.55 -1.51 -7.31
N GLN A 108 13.85 -1.60 -6.18
CA GLN A 108 12.42 -1.32 -6.08
C GLN A 108 12.12 0.17 -6.20
N LEU A 109 12.89 0.99 -5.49
CA LEU A 109 12.75 2.44 -5.54
C LEU A 109 13.09 2.99 -6.94
N GLU A 110 14.10 2.41 -7.60
CA GLU A 110 14.46 2.74 -8.98
C GLU A 110 13.32 2.38 -9.94
N ALA A 111 12.77 1.16 -9.87
CA ALA A 111 11.65 0.73 -10.71
C ALA A 111 10.41 1.62 -10.54
N ILE A 112 10.07 1.96 -9.29
CA ILE A 112 8.98 2.90 -8.97
C ILE A 112 9.26 4.29 -9.57
N SER A 113 10.49 4.79 -9.41
CA SER A 113 10.89 6.10 -9.94
C SER A 113 10.79 6.15 -11.46
N GLU A 114 11.27 5.12 -12.15
CA GLU A 114 11.18 4.98 -13.60
C GLU A 114 9.72 4.91 -14.08
N TRP A 115 8.89 4.09 -13.42
CA TRP A 115 7.46 4.00 -13.73
C TRP A 115 6.76 5.35 -13.57
N LEU A 116 7.00 6.08 -12.49
CA LEU A 116 6.43 7.41 -12.24
C LEU A 116 6.87 8.49 -13.25
N LYS A 117 8.04 8.33 -13.88
CA LYS A 117 8.57 9.25 -14.91
C LYS A 117 7.88 9.07 -16.26
N GLN A 118 7.27 7.92 -16.52
CA GLN A 118 6.58 7.64 -17.79
C GLN A 118 5.42 8.62 -18.00
N PRO A 119 5.19 9.11 -19.24
CA PRO A 119 4.15 10.10 -19.53
C PRO A 119 2.75 9.69 -19.04
N ILE A 120 2.39 8.41 -19.21
CA ILE A 120 1.08 7.87 -18.82
C ILE A 120 0.84 7.91 -17.30
N ASN A 121 1.91 7.88 -16.49
CA ASN A 121 1.83 7.86 -15.03
C ASN A 121 2.09 9.25 -14.39
N ARG A 122 2.16 10.32 -15.18
CA ARG A 122 2.39 11.68 -14.67
C ARG A 122 1.25 12.22 -13.81
N THR A 123 0.04 11.66 -13.97
CA THR A 123 -1.14 12.05 -13.18
C THR A 123 -1.06 11.54 -11.74
N VAL A 124 -0.25 10.53 -11.46
CA VAL A 124 -0.08 9.97 -10.11
C VAL A 124 0.58 11.02 -9.21
N ARG A 125 -0.10 11.43 -8.14
CA ARG A 125 0.40 12.44 -7.19
C ARG A 125 0.84 11.83 -5.87
N ARG A 126 0.24 10.69 -5.52
CA ARG A 126 0.42 10.03 -4.23
C ARG A 126 0.74 8.56 -4.45
N LEU A 127 1.75 8.06 -3.75
CA LEU A 127 2.10 6.66 -3.77
C LEU A 127 2.14 6.13 -2.34
N TRP A 128 1.41 5.06 -2.09
CA TRP A 128 1.47 4.33 -0.83
C TRP A 128 2.47 3.18 -0.95
N VAL A 129 3.38 3.08 0.01
CA VAL A 129 4.35 1.98 0.14
C VAL A 129 4.39 1.62 1.61
N ASP A 130 4.10 0.38 1.97
CA ASP A 130 3.96 -0.06 3.37
C ASP A 130 5.12 0.42 4.27
N TYR A 131 6.37 0.23 3.85
CA TYR A 131 7.58 0.57 4.60
C TYR A 131 7.67 2.07 4.92
N SER A 132 7.27 2.91 3.98
CA SER A 132 7.32 4.37 4.10
C SER A 132 6.03 4.99 4.62
N CYS A 133 4.90 4.28 4.55
CA CYS A 133 3.55 4.82 4.81
C CYS A 133 2.85 4.19 6.03
N LEU A 134 3.42 3.13 6.60
CA LEU A 134 3.01 2.52 7.86
C LEU A 134 4.16 2.50 8.86
N PRO A 135 3.91 2.69 10.16
CA PRO A 135 4.91 2.50 11.19
C PRO A 135 5.58 1.12 11.12
N GLN A 136 6.91 1.08 11.23
CA GLN A 136 7.72 -0.15 11.08
C GLN A 136 8.39 -0.61 12.39
N GLY A 137 8.87 -1.86 12.41
CA GLY A 137 9.68 -2.41 13.50
C GLY A 137 8.94 -2.67 14.83
N GLU A 138 9.64 -3.16 15.84
CA GLU A 138 9.04 -3.55 17.13
C GLU A 138 8.84 -2.37 18.10
N LYS A 139 9.65 -1.31 17.96
CA LYS A 139 9.67 -0.14 18.86
C LYS A 139 8.65 0.93 18.46
N LYS A 140 7.45 0.53 18.05
CA LYS A 140 6.35 1.46 17.75
C LYS A 140 5.87 2.13 19.03
N THR A 141 5.60 3.43 18.99
CA THR A 141 4.84 4.07 20.08
C THR A 141 3.43 3.49 20.17
N LYS A 142 2.74 3.68 21.31
CA LYS A 142 1.34 3.23 21.45
C LYS A 142 0.45 3.81 20.36
N LEU A 143 0.68 5.06 19.96
CA LEU A 143 -0.09 5.74 18.93
C LEU A 143 0.23 5.20 17.54
N GLU A 144 1.50 4.96 17.23
CA GLU A 144 1.94 4.31 15.99
C GLU A 144 1.36 2.90 15.86
N LYS A 145 1.32 2.13 16.95
CA LYS A 145 0.71 0.79 16.95
C LYS A 145 -0.79 0.86 16.67
N ALA A 146 -1.50 1.78 17.32
CA ALA A 146 -2.94 1.97 17.09
C ALA A 146 -3.24 2.39 15.65
N TYR A 147 -2.47 3.31 15.08
CA TYR A 147 -2.60 3.69 13.67
C TYR A 147 -2.27 2.51 12.74
N PHE A 148 -1.18 1.79 13.01
CA PHE A 148 -0.79 0.61 12.22
C PHE A 148 -1.91 -0.42 12.18
N ASP A 149 -2.53 -0.72 13.32
CA ASP A 149 -3.62 -1.69 13.39
C ASP A 149 -4.85 -1.22 12.60
N ALA A 150 -5.24 0.04 12.73
CA ALA A 150 -6.38 0.61 11.99
C ALA A 150 -6.12 0.72 10.48
N ALA A 151 -4.90 1.06 10.08
CA ALA A 151 -4.52 1.15 8.67
C ALA A 151 -4.42 -0.25 8.04
N LEU A 152 -3.79 -1.21 8.73
CA LEU A 152 -3.77 -2.61 8.32
C LEU A 152 -5.18 -3.20 8.26
N ASP A 153 -6.10 -2.64 9.05
CA ASP A 153 -7.48 -3.10 9.04
C ASP A 153 -8.16 -2.89 7.68
N THR A 154 -7.80 -1.78 7.03
CA THR A 154 -8.50 -1.24 5.87
C THR A 154 -7.68 -1.21 4.59
N VAL A 155 -6.38 -1.52 4.65
CA VAL A 155 -5.43 -1.38 3.53
C VAL A 155 -5.79 -2.22 2.30
N ASN A 156 -6.47 -3.36 2.47
CA ASN A 156 -6.96 -4.19 1.36
C ASN A 156 -7.80 -3.38 0.36
N ARG A 157 -8.57 -2.39 0.83
CA ARG A 157 -9.36 -1.49 -0.02
C ARG A 157 -8.49 -0.64 -0.95
N LEU A 158 -7.27 -0.27 -0.53
CA LEU A 158 -6.35 0.48 -1.39
C LEU A 158 -5.95 -0.35 -2.60
N TYR A 159 -5.63 -1.63 -2.42
CA TYR A 159 -5.29 -2.53 -3.53
C TYR A 159 -6.49 -2.81 -4.44
N LEU A 160 -7.71 -2.77 -3.89
CA LEU A 160 -8.95 -2.96 -4.65
C LEU A 160 -9.35 -1.71 -5.47
N GLY A 161 -9.04 -0.50 -5.00
CA GLY A 161 -9.52 0.75 -5.62
C GLY A 161 -8.46 1.67 -6.25
N LEU A 162 -7.18 1.52 -5.91
CA LEU A 162 -6.09 2.32 -6.47
C LEU A 162 -5.39 1.62 -7.65
N HIS A 163 -4.47 2.34 -8.29
CA HIS A 163 -3.52 1.74 -9.24
C HIS A 163 -2.43 0.97 -8.48
N VAL A 164 -2.30 -0.32 -8.73
CA VAL A 164 -1.33 -1.18 -8.04
C VAL A 164 -0.05 -1.32 -8.86
N VAL A 165 1.08 -0.88 -8.31
CA VAL A 165 2.41 -1.06 -8.90
C VAL A 165 3.02 -2.33 -8.34
N ILE A 166 2.97 -3.41 -9.10
CA ILE A 166 3.46 -4.74 -8.71
C ILE A 166 4.94 -4.87 -9.07
N LEU A 167 5.78 -5.06 -8.07
CA LEU A 167 7.21 -5.30 -8.21
C LEU A 167 7.49 -6.80 -8.22
N LEU A 168 7.41 -7.41 -9.40
CA LEU A 168 7.42 -8.85 -9.59
C LEU A 168 8.85 -9.39 -9.68
N ASP A 169 9.27 -10.13 -8.66
CA ASP A 169 10.46 -10.99 -8.75
C ASP A 169 10.12 -12.46 -8.52
N ARG A 170 11.15 -13.32 -8.53
CA ARG A 170 10.96 -14.77 -8.44
C ARG A 170 10.25 -15.20 -7.15
N SER A 171 10.50 -14.53 -6.03
CA SER A 171 9.98 -14.93 -4.72
C SER A 171 8.61 -14.32 -4.41
N TYR A 172 8.19 -13.33 -5.22
CA TYR A 172 6.90 -12.66 -5.09
C TYR A 172 5.73 -13.65 -5.06
N LEU A 173 5.72 -14.62 -5.99
CA LEU A 173 4.63 -15.61 -6.13
C LEU A 173 4.48 -16.55 -4.94
N ASN A 174 5.46 -16.59 -4.03
CA ASN A 174 5.39 -17.45 -2.85
C ASN A 174 4.95 -16.69 -1.60
N ARG A 175 4.71 -15.37 -1.67
CA ARG A 175 4.41 -14.54 -0.50
C ARG A 175 2.92 -14.26 -0.39
N PHE A 176 2.35 -14.47 0.79
CA PHE A 176 0.93 -14.25 1.06
C PHE A 176 0.45 -12.86 0.63
N TRP A 177 1.08 -11.80 1.15
CA TRP A 177 0.69 -10.42 0.86
C TRP A 177 0.81 -10.09 -0.62
N CYS A 178 1.90 -10.49 -1.27
CA CYS A 178 2.12 -10.27 -2.69
C CYS A 178 1.03 -10.88 -3.57
N ASN A 179 0.60 -12.12 -3.25
CA ASN A 179 -0.49 -12.79 -3.96
C ASN A 179 -1.86 -12.18 -3.64
N TYR A 180 -2.12 -11.87 -2.37
CA TYR A 180 -3.37 -11.24 -1.94
C TYR A 180 -3.59 -9.88 -2.60
N GLU A 181 -2.54 -9.05 -2.63
CA GLU A 181 -2.54 -7.73 -3.27
C GLU A 181 -2.68 -7.83 -4.80
N ALA A 182 -2.04 -8.84 -5.42
CA ALA A 182 -2.19 -9.10 -6.85
C ALA A 182 -3.64 -9.48 -7.18
N PHE A 183 -4.26 -10.38 -6.40
CA PHE A 183 -5.68 -10.72 -6.54
C PHE A 183 -6.56 -9.47 -6.48
N LEU A 184 -6.44 -8.65 -5.43
CA LEU A 184 -7.23 -7.43 -5.28
C LEU A 184 -7.01 -6.43 -6.43
N SER A 185 -5.77 -6.31 -6.94
CA SER A 185 -5.45 -5.42 -8.05
C SER A 185 -6.14 -5.80 -9.37
N MET A 186 -6.45 -7.09 -9.56
CA MET A 186 -7.05 -7.64 -10.77
C MET A 186 -8.58 -7.72 -10.69
N HIS A 187 -9.16 -7.29 -9.57
CA HIS A 187 -10.60 -7.35 -9.31
C HIS A 187 -11.16 -5.97 -8.96
N THR A 188 -12.34 -5.63 -9.46
CA THR A 188 -13.03 -4.39 -9.13
C THR A 188 -14.20 -4.64 -8.19
N ALA A 189 -14.48 -3.68 -7.31
CA ALA A 189 -15.73 -3.66 -6.56
C ALA A 189 -16.91 -3.34 -7.47
N HIS A 190 -18.03 -4.03 -7.24
CA HIS A 190 -19.30 -3.85 -7.93
C HIS A 190 -20.46 -3.95 -6.93
N GLU A 191 -21.68 -3.59 -7.33
CA GLU A 191 -22.89 -3.74 -6.50
C GLU A 191 -23.15 -5.19 -6.05
N ASN A 192 -22.61 -6.17 -6.79
CA ASN A 192 -22.78 -7.59 -6.50
C ASN A 192 -21.53 -8.21 -5.85
N GLY A 193 -20.61 -7.38 -5.35
CA GLY A 193 -19.36 -7.81 -4.73
C GLY A 193 -18.12 -7.62 -5.61
N ILE A 194 -17.08 -8.40 -5.34
CA ILE A 194 -15.79 -8.37 -6.03
C ILE A 194 -15.89 -9.19 -7.32
N GLN A 195 -15.50 -8.56 -8.43
CA GLN A 195 -15.55 -9.19 -9.76
C GLN A 195 -14.25 -8.97 -10.52
N SER A 196 -13.90 -9.92 -11.40
CA SER A 196 -12.72 -9.78 -12.25
C SER A 196 -12.80 -8.50 -13.09
N SER A 197 -11.71 -7.74 -13.11
CA SER A 197 -11.64 -6.49 -13.86
C SER A 197 -11.68 -6.77 -15.36
N LYS A 198 -12.67 -6.21 -16.06
CA LYS A 198 -12.78 -6.35 -17.53
C LYS A 198 -11.58 -5.74 -18.26
N GLU A 199 -10.99 -4.70 -17.69
CA GLU A 199 -9.89 -3.95 -18.27
C GLU A 199 -8.67 -3.95 -17.32
N ASP A 200 -7.46 -4.05 -17.89
CA ASP A 200 -6.19 -4.11 -17.14
C ASP A 200 -5.59 -2.72 -16.90
N PHE A 201 -6.40 -1.72 -16.54
CA PHE A 201 -5.90 -0.34 -16.35
C PHE A 201 -5.43 -0.04 -14.91
N ARG A 202 -5.76 -0.89 -13.93
CA ARG A 202 -5.51 -0.60 -12.50
C ARG A 202 -4.25 -1.24 -11.92
N TYR A 203 -3.39 -1.84 -12.75
CA TYR A 203 -2.11 -2.34 -12.25
C TYR A 203 -1.00 -2.20 -13.29
N SER A 204 0.22 -2.16 -12.82
CA SER A 204 1.44 -2.23 -13.65
C SER A 204 2.38 -3.25 -13.06
N ILE A 205 2.90 -4.16 -13.88
CA ILE A 205 3.83 -5.19 -13.42
C ILE A 205 5.24 -4.81 -13.88
N LEU A 206 6.13 -4.59 -12.90
CA LEU A 206 7.52 -4.24 -13.12
C LEU A 206 8.37 -5.44 -12.70
N CYS A 207 8.91 -6.17 -13.68
CA CYS A 207 9.76 -7.33 -13.41
C CYS A 207 11.14 -6.93 -12.88
N GLN A 208 11.62 -7.63 -11.85
CA GLN A 208 12.86 -7.33 -11.13
C GLN A 208 13.79 -8.55 -10.98
N GLY A 209 15.05 -8.31 -10.67
CA GLY A 209 16.06 -9.34 -10.49
C GLY A 209 16.07 -10.33 -11.65
N THR A 210 15.86 -11.61 -11.35
CA THR A 210 15.93 -12.68 -12.37
C THR A 210 14.69 -12.83 -13.25
N THR A 211 13.61 -12.09 -12.98
CA THR A 211 12.39 -12.06 -13.81
C THR A 211 12.45 -10.97 -14.87
N LYS A 212 13.29 -9.94 -14.70
CA LYS A 212 13.51 -8.86 -15.67
C LYS A 212 13.95 -9.42 -17.03
N GLY A 213 13.29 -9.00 -18.11
CA GLY A 213 13.52 -9.52 -19.46
C GLY A 213 12.93 -10.91 -19.71
N LYS A 214 12.09 -11.42 -18.79
CA LYS A 214 11.37 -12.71 -18.90
C LYS A 214 9.88 -12.54 -18.62
N GLU A 215 9.34 -11.39 -19.00
CA GLU A 215 7.96 -10.96 -18.75
C GLU A 215 6.95 -11.99 -19.30
N GLU A 216 7.19 -12.53 -20.50
CA GLU A 216 6.33 -13.54 -21.14
C GLU A 216 6.20 -14.83 -20.32
N LYS A 217 7.19 -15.14 -19.46
CA LYS A 217 7.14 -16.30 -18.57
C LYS A 217 6.43 -16.00 -17.26
N TRP A 218 6.74 -14.87 -16.63
CA TRP A 218 6.35 -14.61 -15.25
C TRP A 218 5.02 -13.87 -15.10
N ILE A 219 4.70 -12.95 -16.02
CA ILE A 219 3.45 -12.19 -15.97
C ILE A 219 2.21 -13.10 -16.08
N PRO A 220 2.17 -14.10 -17.00
CA PRO A 220 1.01 -14.98 -17.07
C PRO A 220 0.73 -15.76 -15.80
N LEU A 221 1.78 -16.19 -15.07
CA LEU A 221 1.62 -16.90 -13.79
C LEU A 221 0.93 -16.02 -12.75
N LEU A 222 1.33 -14.74 -12.66
CA LEU A 222 0.68 -13.79 -11.76
C LEU A 222 -0.76 -13.47 -12.21
N ARG A 223 -1.00 -13.39 -13.53
CA ARG A 223 -2.33 -13.10 -14.09
C ARG A 223 -3.35 -14.21 -13.90
N ASP A 224 -2.94 -15.41 -13.46
CA ASP A 224 -3.88 -16.46 -13.06
C ASP A 224 -4.88 -15.96 -12.00
N TRP A 225 -4.43 -15.07 -11.11
CA TRP A 225 -5.25 -14.41 -10.11
C TRP A 225 -6.48 -13.71 -10.69
N LYS A 226 -6.40 -13.15 -11.91
CA LYS A 226 -7.52 -12.46 -12.56
C LYS A 226 -8.74 -13.36 -12.78
N SER A 227 -8.53 -14.67 -12.89
CA SER A 227 -9.59 -15.64 -13.16
C SER A 227 -10.23 -16.22 -11.92
N LYS A 228 -9.65 -16.00 -10.73
CA LYS A 228 -10.07 -16.62 -9.48
C LYS A 228 -11.27 -15.91 -8.88
N SER A 229 -12.22 -16.64 -8.32
CA SER A 229 -13.22 -16.07 -7.41
C SER A 229 -12.59 -15.75 -6.04
N PRO A 230 -13.27 -14.95 -5.19
CA PRO A 230 -12.85 -14.77 -3.79
C PRO A 230 -12.67 -16.08 -3.02
N GLU A 231 -13.55 -17.07 -3.25
CA GLU A 231 -13.47 -18.39 -2.62
C GLU A 231 -12.24 -19.18 -3.10
N GLU A 232 -12.01 -19.24 -4.42
CA GLU A 232 -10.81 -19.89 -4.97
C GLU A 232 -9.53 -19.22 -4.47
N ALA A 233 -9.55 -17.88 -4.33
CA ALA A 233 -8.42 -17.13 -3.81
C ALA A 233 -8.17 -17.44 -2.33
N LEU A 234 -9.21 -17.58 -1.50
CA LEU A 234 -9.09 -18.00 -0.11
C LEU A 234 -8.45 -19.39 0.00
N GLU A 235 -8.93 -20.35 -0.79
CA GLU A 235 -8.39 -21.71 -0.81
C GLU A 235 -6.91 -21.73 -1.21
N GLU A 236 -6.54 -20.98 -2.23
CA GLU A 236 -5.16 -20.94 -2.73
C GLU A 236 -4.22 -20.20 -1.77
N LEU A 237 -4.63 -19.04 -1.24
CA LEU A 237 -3.85 -18.28 -0.28
C LEU A 237 -3.66 -19.02 1.06
N ALA A 238 -4.57 -19.93 1.40
CA ALA A 238 -4.49 -20.73 2.62
C ALA A 238 -3.41 -21.84 2.56
N LYS A 239 -2.91 -22.21 1.37
CA LYS A 239 -1.95 -23.31 1.20
C LYS A 239 -0.62 -23.07 1.93
N ASP A 240 0.06 -24.16 2.26
CA ASP A 240 1.29 -24.18 3.06
C ASP A 240 2.52 -23.65 2.32
N ASP A 241 2.53 -23.72 0.99
CA ASP A 241 3.59 -23.19 0.12
C ASP A 241 3.52 -21.65 -0.03
N ILE A 242 2.45 -21.03 0.46
CA ILE A 242 2.31 -19.57 0.56
C ILE A 242 2.92 -19.08 1.88
N GLU A 243 4.15 -18.55 1.76
CA GLU A 243 4.96 -18.01 2.85
C GLU A 243 4.37 -16.74 3.46
N VAL A 244 4.46 -16.62 4.78
CA VAL A 244 4.14 -15.39 5.52
C VAL A 244 5.18 -15.15 6.62
N THR A 245 5.48 -13.88 6.89
CA THR A 245 6.37 -13.48 7.99
C THR A 245 5.68 -13.53 9.36
N ASN A 246 4.36 -13.35 9.38
CA ASN A 246 3.51 -13.40 10.57
C ASN A 246 2.24 -14.21 10.28
N MET A 247 2.12 -15.39 10.88
CA MET A 247 0.96 -16.27 10.64
C MET A 247 -0.36 -15.66 11.11
N SER A 248 -0.35 -14.83 12.16
CA SER A 248 -1.58 -14.18 12.62
C SER A 248 -2.11 -13.16 11.61
N ASP A 249 -1.23 -12.52 10.83
CA ASP A 249 -1.64 -11.61 9.77
C ASP A 249 -2.30 -12.38 8.63
N LYS A 250 -1.74 -13.54 8.24
CA LYS A 250 -2.36 -14.44 7.25
C LYS A 250 -3.77 -14.85 7.67
N THR A 251 -3.94 -15.35 8.90
CA THR A 251 -5.26 -15.76 9.42
C THR A 251 -6.26 -14.61 9.39
N LYS A 252 -5.90 -13.43 9.92
CA LYS A 252 -6.79 -12.27 9.95
C LYS A 252 -7.19 -11.78 8.56
N GLN A 253 -6.26 -11.79 7.60
CA GLN A 253 -6.55 -11.31 6.26
C GLN A 253 -7.37 -12.31 5.43
N ILE A 254 -7.21 -13.62 5.69
CA ILE A 254 -8.10 -14.66 5.16
C ILE A 254 -9.52 -14.46 5.70
N GLU A 255 -9.69 -14.28 7.02
CA GLU A 255 -10.99 -13.99 7.63
C GLU A 255 -11.64 -12.75 7.01
N LYS A 256 -10.84 -11.71 6.73
CA LYS A 256 -11.33 -10.51 6.05
C LYS A 256 -11.71 -10.72 4.61
N LEU A 257 -10.91 -11.43 3.82
CA LEU A 257 -11.28 -11.71 2.44
C LEU A 257 -12.61 -12.49 2.38
N ALA A 258 -12.86 -13.37 3.36
CA ALA A 258 -14.14 -14.08 3.47
C ALA A 258 -15.35 -13.15 3.75
N THR A 259 -15.16 -12.01 4.43
CA THR A 259 -16.24 -11.03 4.65
C THR A 259 -16.21 -9.85 3.68
N LEU A 260 -15.10 -9.66 2.96
CA LEU A 260 -14.85 -8.47 2.15
C LEU A 260 -15.90 -8.31 1.06
N ASP A 261 -16.32 -9.39 0.42
CA ASP A 261 -17.33 -9.35 -0.63
C ASP A 261 -18.66 -8.73 -0.13
N GLU A 262 -19.13 -9.17 1.04
CA GLU A 262 -20.32 -8.63 1.70
C GLU A 262 -20.12 -7.19 2.20
N ASP A 263 -18.94 -6.87 2.72
CA ASP A 263 -18.62 -5.51 3.16
C ASP A 263 -18.62 -4.52 1.99
N ILE A 264 -18.13 -4.96 0.81
CA ILE A 264 -18.14 -4.18 -0.42
C ILE A 264 -19.57 -3.94 -0.91
N LYS A 265 -20.43 -4.97 -0.91
CA LYS A 265 -21.86 -4.83 -1.27
C LYS A 265 -22.55 -3.79 -0.39
N LYS A 266 -22.40 -3.89 0.93
CA LYS A 266 -22.98 -2.93 1.89
C LYS A 266 -22.48 -1.51 1.68
N LEU A 267 -21.17 -1.34 1.50
CA LEU A 267 -20.59 -0.03 1.25
C LEU A 267 -21.06 0.55 -0.09
N TRP A 268 -21.21 -0.28 -1.11
CA TRP A 268 -21.75 0.14 -2.41
C TRP A 268 -23.19 0.64 -2.30
N GLU A 269 -24.06 -0.07 -1.55
CA GLU A 269 -25.44 0.37 -1.28
C GLU A 269 -25.50 1.72 -0.55
N GLN A 270 -24.64 1.93 0.44
CA GLN A 270 -24.58 3.17 1.22
C GLN A 270 -24.04 4.37 0.42
N THR A 271 -23.31 4.10 -0.66
CA THR A 271 -22.64 5.13 -1.48
C THR A 271 -23.29 5.32 -2.84
N LYS A 272 -24.46 4.68 -3.09
CA LYS A 272 -25.32 4.98 -4.24
C LYS A 272 -25.67 6.48 -4.25
N PRO A 273 -25.50 7.18 -5.39
CA PRO A 273 -25.89 8.58 -5.50
C PRO A 273 -27.38 8.81 -5.24
#